data_AF-A0A4Y1YM56-F1
#
_entry.id   AF-A0A4Y1YM56-F1
#
_cell.length_a   1.000
_cell.length_b   1.000
_cell.length_c   1.000
_cell.angle_alpha   90.00
_cell.angle_beta   90.00
_cell.angle_gamma   90.00
#
_symmetry.space_group_name_H-M   'P 1'
#
loop_
_entity.id
_entity.type
_entity.pdbx_description
1 polymer ?
#
loop_
_entity_poly.entity_id
_entity_poly.type
_entity_poly.pdbx_seq_one_letter_code
_entity_poly.pdbx_strand_id
1 'polypeptide(L)'
;MIDTNVLILASATNPTAPKDIDTTPKDPALQLQVWQWLVEFESNTARLVLDSAGKIQEEDDRKLGFNDYGIQVVIHKWSTLAVDIVEIQYDADGHAILQPPLKSIVHDRADRKMVAAALAATQQHGESTIAFASDTDWHGWEQVLIHAGLSLEPIIEEWSRAKYTEKIKK
;
A
#
# COMPACT_ATOMS: atom_id res chain seq x y z
N MET A 1 0.79 -4.51 5.15
CA MET A 1 1.37 -3.35 4.44
C MET A 1 0.28 -2.75 3.57
N ILE A 2 0.06 -1.43 3.61
CA ILE A 2 -0.95 -0.75 2.78
C ILE A 2 -0.23 0.19 1.82
N ASP A 3 -0.49 0.03 0.52
CA ASP A 3 -0.01 0.96 -0.49
C ASP A 3 -0.70 2.33 -0.35
N THR A 4 0.06 3.41 -0.54
CA THR A 4 -0.45 4.77 -0.42
C THR A 4 -1.64 5.05 -1.36
N ASN A 5 -1.76 4.36 -2.49
CA ASN A 5 -2.90 4.48 -3.41
C ASN A 5 -4.24 4.09 -2.75
N VAL A 6 -4.22 3.20 -1.75
CA VAL A 6 -5.41 2.79 -0.99
C VAL A 6 -5.86 3.95 -0.14
N LEU A 7 -4.92 4.55 0.59
CA LEU A 7 -5.15 5.69 1.46
C LEU A 7 -5.66 6.88 0.65
N ILE A 8 -5.08 7.13 -0.53
CA ILE A 8 -5.52 8.19 -1.46
C ILE A 8 -6.96 7.96 -1.93
N LEU A 9 -7.24 6.77 -2.45
CA LEU A 9 -8.54 6.48 -3.06
C LEU A 9 -9.67 6.48 -2.03
N ALA A 10 -9.42 5.91 -0.84
CA ALA A 10 -10.36 5.97 0.28
C ALA A 10 -10.59 7.40 0.77
N SER A 11 -9.54 8.24 0.80
CA SER A 11 -9.66 9.64 1.23
C SER A 11 -10.49 10.49 0.28
N ALA A 12 -10.36 10.28 -1.02
CA ALA A 12 -11.14 11.01 -2.03
C ALA A 12 -12.65 10.71 -1.93
N THR A 13 -12.99 9.50 -1.50
CA THR A 13 -14.35 8.97 -1.49
C THR A 13 -15.00 9.09 -0.12
N ASN A 14 -14.31 9.63 0.89
CA ASN A 14 -14.85 9.72 2.25
C ASN A 14 -16.22 10.45 2.24
N PRO A 15 -17.33 9.76 2.55
CA PRO A 15 -18.67 10.36 2.46
C PRO A 15 -18.88 11.50 3.45
N THR A 16 -18.08 11.55 4.52
CA THR A 16 -18.18 12.54 5.60
C THR A 16 -17.39 13.82 5.33
N ALA A 17 -16.37 13.74 4.47
CA ALA A 17 -15.51 14.85 4.09
C ALA A 17 -14.87 14.59 2.72
N PRO A 18 -15.65 14.64 1.62
CA PRO A 18 -15.14 14.35 0.29
C PRO A 18 -14.12 15.41 -0.11
N LYS A 19 -13.02 14.96 -0.69
CA LYS A 19 -11.95 15.83 -1.17
C LYS A 19 -11.79 15.66 -2.66
N ASP A 20 -11.60 16.77 -3.36
CA ASP A 20 -11.30 16.76 -4.79
C ASP A 20 -9.83 16.32 -5.00
N ILE A 21 -9.60 15.01 -4.86
CA ILE A 21 -8.34 14.37 -5.17
C ILE A 21 -8.51 13.73 -6.55
N ASP A 22 -7.56 13.97 -7.44
CA ASP A 22 -7.54 13.32 -8.74
C ASP A 22 -7.21 11.83 -8.57
N THR A 23 -8.25 11.02 -8.39
CA THR A 23 -8.12 9.58 -8.23
C THR A 23 -8.36 8.81 -9.52
N THR A 24 -7.74 7.65 -9.61
CA THR A 24 -8.06 6.62 -10.59
C THR A 24 -8.34 5.33 -9.81
N PRO A 25 -9.40 4.57 -10.11
CA PRO A 25 -10.49 4.89 -11.04
C PRO A 25 -11.39 6.05 -10.58
N LYS A 26 -12.13 6.62 -11.54
CA LYS A 26 -13.20 7.62 -11.31
C LYS A 26 -14.57 7.00 -11.00
N ASP A 27 -14.68 5.67 -11.07
CA ASP A 27 -15.93 4.96 -10.79
C ASP A 27 -16.26 5.04 -9.29
N PRO A 28 -17.40 5.66 -8.90
CA PRO A 28 -17.79 5.78 -7.50
C PRO A 28 -17.98 4.45 -6.78
N ALA A 29 -18.37 3.37 -7.47
CA ALA A 29 -18.59 2.07 -6.86
C ALA A 29 -17.25 1.42 -6.45
N LEU A 30 -16.24 1.50 -7.32
CA LEU A 30 -14.89 1.01 -7.04
C LEU A 30 -14.22 1.83 -5.93
N GLN A 31 -14.41 3.14 -5.99
CA GLN A 31 -13.98 4.08 -4.95
C GLN A 31 -14.60 3.74 -3.58
N LEU A 32 -15.91 3.47 -3.54
CA LEU A 32 -16.61 3.07 -2.32
C LEU A 32 -16.10 1.74 -1.78
N GLN A 33 -15.79 0.77 -2.65
CA GLN A 33 -15.21 -0.51 -2.25
C GLN A 33 -13.87 -0.32 -1.51
N VAL A 34 -13.00 0.57 -2.02
CA VAL A 34 -11.72 0.86 -1.36
C VAL A 34 -11.90 1.58 -0.03
N TRP A 35 -12.87 2.50 0.05
CA TRP A 35 -13.22 3.13 1.32
C TRP A 35 -13.75 2.11 2.34
N GLN A 36 -14.67 1.23 1.95
CA GLN A 36 -15.23 0.18 2.82
C GLN A 36 -14.15 -0.77 3.33
N TRP A 37 -13.25 -1.21 2.45
CA TRP A 37 -12.12 -2.05 2.84
C TRP A 37 -11.25 -1.35 3.90
N LEU A 38 -10.99 -0.04 3.74
CA LEU A 38 -10.17 0.69 4.71
C LEU A 38 -10.89 0.89 6.06
N VAL A 39 -12.22 1.05 6.07
CA VAL A 39 -13.04 1.08 7.31
C VAL A 39 -12.98 -0.27 8.04
N GLU A 40 -13.08 -1.37 7.30
CA GLU A 40 -12.95 -2.71 7.87
C GLU A 40 -11.54 -2.93 8.41
N PHE A 41 -10.51 -2.51 7.67
CA PHE A 41 -9.13 -2.54 8.14
C PHE A 41 -8.93 -1.71 9.41
N GLU A 42 -9.46 -0.50 9.49
CA GLU A 42 -9.36 0.37 10.67
C GLU A 42 -9.85 -0.34 11.93
N SER A 43 -11.02 -0.99 11.84
CA SER A 43 -11.73 -1.60 12.97
C SER A 43 -11.30 -3.03 13.33
N ASN A 44 -10.64 -3.74 12.42
CA ASN A 44 -10.22 -5.12 12.65
C ASN A 44 -8.88 -5.24 13.41
N THR A 45 -8.48 -6.48 13.72
CA THR A 45 -7.24 -6.79 14.44
C THR A 45 -5.98 -6.80 13.57
N ALA A 46 -6.11 -6.56 12.26
CA ALA A 46 -4.96 -6.47 11.37
C ALA A 46 -4.10 -5.26 11.74
N ARG A 47 -2.79 -5.41 11.54
CA ARG A 47 -1.78 -4.44 11.96
C ARG A 47 -1.20 -3.76 10.74
N LEU A 48 -0.96 -2.45 10.84
CA LEU A 48 -0.30 -1.68 9.81
C LEU A 48 1.20 -1.92 9.88
N VAL A 49 1.86 -2.13 8.74
CA VAL A 49 3.32 -2.30 8.69
C VAL A 49 3.93 -0.99 8.23
N LEU A 50 4.90 -0.46 8.99
CA LEU A 50 5.67 0.74 8.67
C LEU A 50 7.16 0.50 8.89
N ASP A 51 8.01 1.24 8.17
CA ASP A 51 9.44 1.18 8.37
C ASP A 51 9.89 2.06 9.55
N SER A 52 10.91 1.60 10.28
CA SER A 52 11.47 2.34 11.42
C SER A 52 12.12 3.67 11.04
N ALA A 53 12.49 3.85 9.77
CA ALA A 53 13.04 5.11 9.25
C ALA A 53 11.95 6.12 8.86
N GLY A 54 10.67 5.75 8.92
CA GLY A 54 9.51 6.61 8.66
C GLY A 54 9.28 6.96 7.19
N LYS A 55 9.97 6.34 6.22
CA LYS A 55 9.90 6.73 4.81
C LYS A 55 8.57 6.38 4.14
N ILE A 56 7.88 5.35 4.61
CA ILE A 56 6.52 5.01 4.18
C ILE A 56 5.57 6.11 4.64
N GLN A 57 5.59 6.43 5.94
CA GLN A 57 4.73 7.48 6.49
C GLN A 57 5.03 8.86 5.86
N GLU A 58 6.31 9.19 5.64
CA GLU A 58 6.69 10.42 4.92
C GLU A 58 6.10 10.49 3.51
N GLU A 59 5.89 9.36 2.83
CA GLU A 59 5.23 9.34 1.52
C GLU A 59 3.74 9.61 1.65
N ASP A 60 3.08 8.99 2.62
CA ASP A 60 1.66 9.19 2.89
C ASP A 60 1.39 10.67 3.24
N ASP A 61 2.19 11.25 4.14
CA ASP A 61 2.10 12.66 4.58
C ASP A 61 2.40 13.67 3.46
N ARG A 62 3.11 13.26 2.39
CA ARG A 62 3.32 14.10 1.20
C ARG A 62 2.12 14.09 0.27
N LYS A 63 1.38 12.98 0.22
CA LYS A 63 0.26 12.76 -0.71
C LYS A 63 -1.09 13.09 -0.09
N LEU A 64 -1.19 13.07 1.24
CA LEU A 64 -2.41 13.29 2.01
C LEU A 64 -2.20 14.32 3.13
N GLY A 65 -3.25 15.09 3.40
CA GLY A 65 -3.28 16.03 4.52
C GLY A 65 -3.73 15.37 5.82
N PHE A 66 -3.46 16.03 6.95
CA PHE A 66 -3.77 15.53 8.28
C PHE A 66 -5.21 15.02 8.44
N ASN A 67 -6.21 15.74 7.91
CA ASN A 67 -7.63 15.37 8.05
C ASN A 67 -8.12 14.35 7.00
N ASP A 68 -7.26 13.92 6.07
CA ASP A 68 -7.67 12.95 5.06
C ASP A 68 -7.88 11.59 5.70
N TYR A 69 -8.93 10.87 5.29
CA TYR A 69 -9.37 9.65 5.98
C TYR A 69 -8.26 8.59 6.07
N GLY A 70 -7.48 8.40 5.00
CA GLY A 70 -6.35 7.48 5.01
C GLY A 70 -5.32 7.77 6.10
N ILE A 71 -5.01 9.06 6.33
CA ILE A 71 -4.11 9.48 7.42
C ILE A 71 -4.76 9.29 8.79
N GLN A 72 -6.07 9.54 8.91
CA GLN A 72 -6.79 9.26 10.15
C GLN A 72 -6.74 7.78 10.54
N VAL A 73 -6.82 6.86 9.57
CA VAL A 73 -6.67 5.42 9.81
C VAL A 73 -5.24 5.06 10.26
N VAL A 74 -4.21 5.67 9.65
CA VAL A 74 -2.81 5.51 10.08
C VAL A 74 -2.63 5.98 11.53
N ILE A 75 -3.15 7.17 11.86
CA ILE A 75 -3.12 7.72 13.23
C ILE A 75 -3.89 6.81 14.19
N HIS A 76 -5.05 6.28 13.79
CA HIS A 76 -5.84 5.37 14.60
C HIS A 76 -5.06 4.10 14.94
N LYS A 77 -4.45 3.43 13.95
CA LYS A 77 -3.62 2.23 14.18
C LYS A 77 -2.43 2.53 15.09
N TRP A 78 -1.78 3.69 14.94
CA TRP A 78 -0.74 4.13 15.87
C TRP A 78 -1.26 4.29 17.31
N SER A 79 -2.37 5.01 17.48
CA SER A 79 -2.92 5.31 18.80
C SER A 79 -3.40 4.07 19.56
N THR A 80 -3.68 2.98 18.84
CA THR A 80 -4.13 1.69 19.36
C THR A 80 -3.02 0.65 19.43
N LEU A 81 -1.76 1.03 19.19
CA LEU A 81 -0.59 0.13 19.13
C LEU A 81 -0.75 -1.01 18.10
N ALA A 82 -1.56 -0.79 17.06
CA ALA A 82 -1.84 -1.71 15.96
C ALA A 82 -0.90 -1.47 14.76
N VAL A 83 0.36 -1.15 15.04
CA VAL A 83 1.43 -0.92 14.04
C VAL A 83 2.61 -1.82 14.34
N ASP A 84 3.07 -2.55 13.31
CA ASP A 84 4.33 -3.28 13.31
C ASP A 84 5.40 -2.43 12.63
N ILE A 85 6.37 -2.00 13.42
CA ILE A 85 7.50 -1.20 12.96
C ILE A 85 8.65 -2.14 12.64
N VAL A 86 9.09 -2.14 11.39
CA VAL A 86 10.13 -3.04 10.91
C VAL A 86 11.38 -2.28 10.46
N GLU A 87 12.54 -2.87 10.70
CA GLU A 87 13.81 -2.31 10.22
C GLU A 87 14.09 -2.77 8.80
N ILE A 88 14.35 -1.81 7.91
CA ILE A 88 14.76 -2.07 6.52
C ILE A 88 15.93 -1.16 6.14
N GLN A 89 16.72 -1.61 5.17
CA GLN A 89 17.89 -0.89 4.69
C GLN A 89 17.56 -0.02 3.48
N TYR A 90 18.18 1.16 3.43
CA TYR A 90 18.09 2.09 2.31
C TYR A 90 19.47 2.28 1.68
N ASP A 91 19.50 2.51 0.36
CA ASP A 91 20.70 2.91 -0.36
C ASP A 91 21.00 4.40 -0.17
N ALA A 92 22.11 4.86 -0.76
CA ALA A 92 22.55 6.26 -0.65
C ALA A 92 21.57 7.26 -1.30
N ASP A 93 20.70 6.78 -2.20
CA ASP A 93 19.68 7.59 -2.87
C ASP A 93 18.35 7.61 -2.10
N GLY A 94 18.27 6.91 -0.97
CA GLY A 94 17.09 6.84 -0.11
C GLY A 94 16.04 5.82 -0.57
N HIS A 95 16.41 4.85 -1.41
CA HIS A 95 15.53 3.77 -1.84
C HIS A 95 15.81 2.49 -1.06
N ALA A 96 14.75 1.73 -0.72
CA ALA A 96 14.94 0.50 0.02
C ALA A 96 15.71 -0.54 -0.80
N ILE A 97 16.61 -1.26 -0.13
CA ILE A 97 17.45 -2.28 -0.73
C ILE A 97 16.69 -3.61 -0.73
N LEU A 98 16.35 -4.09 -1.93
CA LEU A 98 15.84 -5.45 -2.14
C LEU A 98 16.99 -6.39 -2.57
N GLN A 99 16.87 -7.66 -2.19
CA GLN A 99 17.76 -8.71 -2.67
C GLN A 99 17.32 -9.21 -4.06
N PRO A 100 18.22 -9.74 -4.90
CA PRO A 100 17.82 -10.45 -6.12
C PRO A 100 16.92 -11.65 -5.80
N PRO A 101 15.90 -11.97 -6.63
CA PRO A 101 15.56 -11.32 -7.90
C PRO A 101 14.68 -10.06 -7.77
N LEU A 102 14.16 -9.75 -6.58
CA LEU A 102 13.21 -8.65 -6.37
C LEU A 102 13.77 -7.29 -6.78
N LYS A 103 15.06 -7.05 -6.56
CA LYS A 103 15.75 -5.81 -6.99
C LYS A 103 15.59 -5.50 -8.47
N SER A 104 15.60 -6.51 -9.33
CA SER A 104 15.50 -6.34 -10.79
C SER A 104 14.05 -6.31 -11.28
N ILE A 105 13.10 -6.83 -10.49
CA ILE A 105 11.70 -6.97 -10.89
C ILE A 105 10.90 -5.74 -10.45
N VAL A 106 11.09 -5.30 -9.20
CA VAL A 106 10.50 -4.08 -8.63
C VAL A 106 11.31 -2.89 -9.14
N HIS A 107 10.93 -2.44 -10.33
CA HIS A 107 11.61 -1.38 -11.06
C HIS A 107 11.21 0.01 -10.55
N ASP A 108 10.00 0.18 -10.01
CA ASP A 108 9.67 1.37 -9.24
C ASP A 108 10.48 1.37 -7.94
N ARG A 109 11.31 2.39 -7.77
CA ARG A 109 12.18 2.51 -6.60
C ARG A 109 11.43 2.99 -5.37
N ALA A 110 10.31 3.68 -5.55
CA ALA A 110 9.46 4.11 -4.45
C ALA A 110 8.82 2.89 -3.76
N ASP A 111 8.33 1.91 -4.51
CA ASP A 111 7.60 0.76 -3.96
C ASP A 111 8.50 -0.27 -3.28
N ARG A 112 9.81 -0.20 -3.52
CA ARG A 112 10.78 -1.08 -2.86
C ARG A 112 10.68 -1.02 -1.34
N LYS A 113 10.35 0.13 -0.76
CA LYS A 113 10.21 0.26 0.70
C LYS A 113 9.02 -0.53 1.23
N MET A 114 7.91 -0.57 0.48
CA MET A 114 6.73 -1.35 0.83
C MET A 114 7.02 -2.85 0.74
N VAL A 115 7.71 -3.29 -0.32
CA VAL A 115 8.15 -4.68 -0.47
C VAL A 115 9.12 -5.09 0.63
N ALA A 116 10.13 -4.26 0.91
CA ALA A 116 11.11 -4.54 1.96
C ALA A 116 10.44 -4.61 3.34
N ALA A 117 9.54 -3.68 3.64
CA ALA A 117 8.82 -3.65 4.91
C ALA A 117 7.90 -4.87 5.06
N ALA A 118 7.18 -5.25 4.01
CA ALA A 118 6.34 -6.45 4.02
C ALA A 118 7.18 -7.72 4.24
N LEU A 119 8.35 -7.84 3.59
CA LEU A 119 9.25 -8.98 3.80
C LEU A 119 9.80 -9.03 5.22
N ALA A 120 10.20 -7.89 5.77
CA ALA A 120 10.68 -7.79 7.15
C ALA A 120 9.57 -8.17 8.15
N ALA A 121 8.32 -7.73 7.90
CA ALA A 121 7.17 -8.10 8.70
C ALA A 121 6.88 -9.61 8.61
N THR A 122 6.93 -10.22 7.41
CA THR A 122 6.80 -11.67 7.25
C THR A 122 7.88 -12.42 8.03
N GLN A 123 9.13 -11.94 8.02
CA GLN A 123 10.22 -12.57 8.79
C GLN A 123 10.02 -12.47 10.31
N GLN A 124 9.47 -11.36 10.80
CA GLN A 124 9.28 -11.12 12.23
C GLN A 124 7.98 -11.71 12.80
N HIS A 125 6.91 -11.74 12.00
CA HIS A 125 5.55 -12.06 12.45
C HIS A 125 4.93 -13.28 11.73
N GLY A 126 5.62 -13.84 10.72
CA GLY A 126 5.22 -15.04 10.00
C GLY A 126 4.42 -14.78 8.73
N GLU A 127 3.72 -13.64 8.64
CA GLU A 127 2.93 -13.27 7.46
C GLU A 127 2.92 -11.76 7.22
N SER A 128 2.76 -11.38 5.96
CA SER A 128 2.45 -10.01 5.58
C SER A 128 1.77 -9.97 4.21
N THR A 129 0.74 -9.14 4.12
CA THR A 129 0.02 -8.86 2.88
C THR A 129 0.28 -7.42 2.45
N ILE A 130 0.53 -7.21 1.16
CA ILE A 130 0.52 -5.88 0.55
C ILE A 130 -0.86 -5.67 -0.06
N ALA A 131 -1.65 -4.79 0.57
CA ALA A 131 -2.93 -4.35 0.04
C ALA A 131 -2.73 -3.13 -0.87
N PHE A 132 -3.31 -3.18 -2.07
CA PHE A 132 -3.24 -2.10 -3.05
C PHE A 132 -4.57 -1.94 -3.79
N ALA A 133 -4.78 -0.74 -4.34
CA ALA A 133 -5.97 -0.40 -5.11
C ALA A 133 -5.65 -0.18 -6.59
N SER A 134 -5.27 1.05 -6.96
CA SER A 134 -5.25 1.46 -8.36
C SER A 134 -3.90 1.37 -9.06
N ASP A 135 -2.81 1.18 -8.30
CA ASP A 135 -1.51 0.89 -8.88
C ASP A 135 -1.50 -0.52 -9.44
N THR A 136 -1.38 -0.61 -10.75
CA THR A 136 -1.44 -1.87 -11.47
C THR A 136 -0.10 -2.58 -11.54
N ASP A 137 1.02 -1.93 -11.20
CA ASP A 137 2.36 -2.51 -11.35
C ASP A 137 2.61 -3.69 -10.41
N TRP A 138 1.88 -3.73 -9.29
CA TRP A 138 1.81 -4.89 -8.38
C TRP A 138 1.47 -6.21 -9.10
N HIS A 139 0.57 -6.18 -10.10
CA HIS A 139 0.21 -7.36 -10.89
C HIS A 139 1.40 -7.89 -11.71
N GLY A 140 2.30 -7.01 -12.13
CA GLY A 140 3.52 -7.40 -12.85
C GLY A 140 4.58 -8.05 -11.95
N TRP A 141 4.51 -7.80 -10.64
CA TRP A 141 5.43 -8.35 -9.65
C TRP A 141 4.84 -9.53 -8.88
N GLU A 142 3.53 -9.76 -8.99
CA GLU A 142 2.73 -10.74 -8.23
C GLU A 142 3.41 -12.09 -8.07
N GLN A 143 3.80 -12.73 -9.17
CA GLN A 143 4.42 -14.06 -9.10
C GLN A 143 5.72 -14.04 -8.30
N VAL A 144 6.60 -13.06 -8.51
CA VAL A 144 7.89 -13.02 -7.81
C VAL A 144 7.71 -12.66 -6.33
N LEU A 145 6.75 -11.79 -6.01
CA LEU A 145 6.42 -11.43 -4.63
C LEU A 145 5.83 -12.62 -3.87
N ILE A 146 4.94 -13.41 -4.49
CA ILE A 146 4.40 -14.64 -3.92
C ILE A 146 5.50 -15.67 -3.68
N HIS A 147 6.40 -15.87 -4.64
CA HIS A 147 7.56 -16.77 -4.46
C HIS A 147 8.52 -16.30 -3.35
N ALA A 148 8.54 -14.99 -3.06
CA ALA A 148 9.30 -14.42 -1.94
C ALA A 148 8.59 -14.54 -0.58
N GLY A 149 7.40 -15.17 -0.54
CA GLY A 149 6.63 -15.39 0.69
C GLY A 149 5.70 -14.24 1.07
N LEU A 150 5.39 -13.33 0.15
CA LEU A 150 4.40 -12.28 0.36
C LEU A 150 3.02 -12.68 -0.17
N SER A 151 1.99 -12.13 0.45
CA SER A 151 0.63 -12.14 -0.11
C SER A 151 0.32 -10.77 -0.73
N LEU A 152 -0.47 -10.76 -1.79
CA LEU A 152 -1.01 -9.54 -2.40
C LEU A 152 -2.53 -9.51 -2.24
N GLU A 153 -3.06 -8.33 -1.95
CA GLU A 153 -4.49 -8.10 -1.83
C GLU A 153 -4.91 -6.92 -2.73
N PRO A 154 -5.29 -7.19 -3.98
CA PRO A 154 -5.88 -6.19 -4.86
C PRO A 154 -7.33 -5.91 -4.44
N ILE A 155 -7.58 -4.72 -3.86
CA ILE A 155 -8.91 -4.37 -3.30
C ILE A 155 -9.98 -4.26 -4.41
N ILE A 156 -9.59 -3.70 -5.56
CA ILE A 156 -10.41 -3.58 -6.77
C ILE A 156 -9.83 -4.47 -7.87
N GLU A 157 -9.74 -5.78 -7.61
CA GLU A 157 -8.99 -6.73 -8.44
C GLU A 157 -9.40 -6.74 -9.91
N GLU A 158 -10.69 -6.92 -10.20
CA GLU A 158 -11.16 -7.03 -11.58
C GLU A 158 -10.76 -5.81 -12.41
N TRP A 159 -10.90 -4.62 -11.81
CA TRP A 159 -10.51 -3.36 -12.45
C TRP A 159 -8.99 -3.24 -12.61
N SER A 160 -8.22 -3.47 -11.54
CA SER A 160 -6.77 -3.29 -11.54
C SER A 160 -6.07 -4.29 -12.46
N ARG A 161 -6.53 -5.54 -12.50
CA ARG A 161 -5.99 -6.59 -13.38
C ARG A 161 -6.33 -6.32 -14.85
N ALA A 162 -7.54 -5.83 -15.14
CA ALA A 162 -7.91 -5.39 -16.49
C ALA A 162 -7.04 -4.21 -16.96
N LYS A 163 -6.81 -3.22 -16.09
CA LYS A 163 -5.95 -2.07 -16.39
C LYS A 163 -4.49 -2.44 -16.57
N TYR A 164 -3.97 -3.36 -15.77
CA TYR A 164 -2.63 -3.92 -15.98
C TYR A 164 -2.53 -4.58 -17.36
N THR A 165 -3.53 -5.38 -17.73
CA THR A 165 -3.59 -6.04 -19.05
C THR A 165 -3.63 -5.04 -20.20
N GLU A 166 -4.33 -3.91 -20.05
CA GLU A 166 -4.29 -2.82 -21.02
C GLU A 166 -2.91 -2.15 -21.09
N LYS A 167 -2.24 -1.96 -19.95
CA LYS A 167 -0.91 -1.33 -19.85
C LYS A 167 0.16 -2.12 -20.58
N ILE A 168 0.18 -3.46 -20.43
CA ILE A 168 1.20 -4.33 -21.06
C ILE A 168 0.95 -4.62 -22.55
N LYS A 169 -0.26 -4.34 -23.06
CA LYS A 169 -0.60 -4.51 -24.48
C LYS A 169 -0.23 -3.29 -25.33
N LYS A 170 0.11 -2.17 -24.69
CA LYS A 170 0.59 -0.94 -25.34
C LYS A 170 2.11 -0.96 -25.45
#